data_AF-A0A238IZK0-F1
#
_entry.id   AF-A0A238IZK0-F1
#
_cell.length_a   1.000
_cell.length_b   1.000
_cell.length_c   1.000
_cell.angle_alpha   90.00
_cell.angle_beta   90.00
_cell.angle_gamma   90.00
#
_symmetry.space_group_name_H-M   'P 1'
#
loop_
_entity.id
_entity.type
_entity.pdbx_description
1 polymer ?
#
loop_
_entity_poly.entity_id
_entity_poly.type
_entity_poly.pdbx_seq_one_letter_code
_entity_poly.pdbx_strand_id
1 'polypeptide(L)'
;MPNDLSTVPTSQGDTILNRINPDLWRLSKSLESTFLSEMLSKGGLGKTNDSFGGGIGEEQFSSFLNQQRAIAMVEKGGIGLAESIYKSLIDREA
;
A
#
# COMPACT_ATOMS: atom_id res chain seq x y z
N MET A 1 -39.92 38.88 24.64
CA MET A 1 -39.40 39.11 23.27
C MET A 1 -38.57 40.39 23.28
N PRO A 2 -37.50 40.60 22.46
CA PRO A 2 -36.85 39.78 21.40
C PRO A 2 -35.29 39.64 21.52
N ASN A 3 -34.65 38.53 21.09
CA ASN A 3 -33.99 38.16 19.80
C ASN A 3 -32.53 38.67 19.60
N ASP A 4 -31.54 37.77 19.46
CA ASP A 4 -30.75 37.65 18.21
C ASP A 4 -29.95 36.33 18.09
N LEU A 5 -29.89 35.82 16.86
CA LEU A 5 -29.34 34.55 16.38
C LEU A 5 -27.87 34.73 15.94
N SER A 6 -26.90 34.20 16.69
CA SER A 6 -25.54 33.84 16.21
C SER A 6 -24.74 33.36 17.43
N THR A 7 -24.07 32.21 17.46
CA THR A 7 -23.15 31.66 16.46
C THR A 7 -23.15 30.13 16.50
N VAL A 8 -23.71 29.53 15.45
CA VAL A 8 -23.30 28.31 14.71
C VAL A 8 -22.56 27.20 15.49
N PRO A 9 -23.09 25.96 15.57
CA PRO A 9 -22.26 24.78 15.84
C PRO A 9 -21.40 24.51 14.60
N THR A 10 -20.20 25.08 14.57
CA THR A 10 -19.25 24.83 13.47
C THR A 10 -18.50 23.52 13.77
N SER A 11 -19.20 22.39 13.63
CA SER A 11 -18.57 21.07 13.52
C SER A 11 -19.06 20.40 12.24
N GLN A 12 -18.92 21.13 11.13
CA GLN A 12 -19.00 20.57 9.78
C GLN A 12 -17.64 20.65 9.05
N GLY A 13 -16.60 21.19 9.70
CA GLY A 13 -15.25 21.32 9.13
C GLY A 13 -14.35 20.10 9.33
N ASP A 14 -14.58 19.30 10.38
CA ASP A 14 -13.67 18.20 10.76
C ASP A 14 -13.89 16.91 9.95
N THR A 15 -15.04 16.75 9.31
CA THR A 15 -15.43 15.51 8.60
C THR A 15 -14.78 15.37 7.22
N ILE A 16 -14.29 16.46 6.62
CA ILE A 16 -13.70 16.43 5.27
C ILE A 16 -12.22 16.04 5.33
N LEU A 17 -11.51 16.41 6.40
CA LEU A 17 -10.06 16.15 6.53
C LEU A 17 -9.73 14.77 7.10
N ASN A 18 -10.67 14.11 7.78
CA ASN A 18 -10.49 12.76 8.31
C ASN A 18 -10.56 11.64 7.24
N ARG A 19 -10.72 11.98 5.96
CA ARG A 19 -10.78 11.00 4.86
C ARG A 19 -9.41 10.47 4.45
N ILE A 20 -8.33 11.18 4.78
CA ILE A 20 -6.97 10.70 4.53
C ILE A 20 -6.51 9.91 5.76
N ASN A 21 -6.94 8.65 5.87
CA ASN A 21 -6.45 7.76 6.92
C ASN A 21 -5.03 7.26 6.54
N PRO A 22 -3.96 7.73 7.22
CA PRO A 22 -2.58 7.35 6.88
C PRO A 22 -2.29 5.87 7.17
N ASP A 23 -3.06 5.25 8.07
CA ASP A 23 -2.92 3.83 8.40
C ASP A 23 -3.49 2.95 7.29
N LEU A 24 -4.67 3.31 6.75
CA LEU A 24 -5.23 2.64 5.57
C LEU A 24 -4.32 2.81 4.35
N TRP A 25 -3.70 3.97 4.17
CA TRP A 25 -2.76 4.19 3.07
C TRP A 25 -1.52 3.29 3.21
N ARG A 26 -0.95 3.21 4.42
CA ARG A 26 0.17 2.31 4.72
C ARG A 26 -0.19 0.84 4.51
N LEU A 27 -1.39 0.43 4.94
CA LEU A 27 -1.89 -0.92 4.71
C LEU A 27 -2.05 -1.22 3.21
N SER A 28 -2.60 -0.28 2.45
CA SER A 28 -2.80 -0.43 1.00
C SER A 28 -1.47 -0.58 0.25
N LYS A 29 -0.46 0.21 0.61
CA LYS A 29 0.92 0.05 0.08
C LYS A 29 1.52 -1.31 0.45
N SER A 30 1.29 -1.79 1.67
CA SER A 30 1.76 -3.11 2.12
C SER A 30 1.10 -4.27 1.35
N LEU A 31 -0.18 -4.13 1.02
CA LEU A 31 -0.89 -5.11 0.20
C LEU A 31 -0.36 -5.12 -1.25
N GLU A 32 -0.11 -3.94 -1.83
CA GLU A 32 0.51 -3.85 -3.16
C GLU A 32 1.93 -4.43 -3.19
N SER A 33 2.75 -4.18 -2.16
CA SER A 33 4.10 -4.75 -2.11
C SER A 33 4.09 -6.27 -1.96
N THR A 34 3.14 -6.81 -1.18
CA THR A 34 2.95 -8.26 -1.07
C THR A 34 2.53 -8.86 -2.41
N PHE A 35 1.57 -8.25 -3.10
CA PHE A 35 1.15 -8.67 -4.43
C PHE A 35 2.31 -8.65 -5.43
N LEU A 36 3.08 -7.56 -5.48
CA LEU A 36 4.23 -7.45 -6.37
C LEU A 36 5.31 -8.49 -6.03
N SER A 37 5.58 -8.76 -4.76
CA SER A 37 6.54 -9.80 -4.35
C SER A 37 6.15 -11.17 -4.92
N GLU A 38 4.87 -11.52 -4.86
CA GLU A 38 4.35 -12.75 -5.47
C GLU A 38 4.48 -12.73 -6.99
N MET A 39 4.15 -11.62 -7.66
CA MET A 39 4.31 -11.51 -9.11
C MET A 39 5.77 -11.62 -9.55
N LEU A 40 6.72 -11.05 -8.81
CA LEU A 40 8.15 -11.19 -9.09
C LEU A 40 8.60 -12.66 -8.96
N SER A 41 8.14 -13.35 -7.91
CA SER A 41 8.39 -14.78 -7.72
C SER A 41 7.82 -15.62 -8.88
N LYS A 42 6.57 -15.37 -9.29
CA LYS A 42 5.94 -16.06 -10.43
C LYS A 42 6.58 -15.70 -11.78
N GLY A 43 7.07 -14.47 -11.93
CA GLY A 43 7.79 -13.99 -13.10
C GLY A 43 9.17 -14.61 -13.30
N GLY A 44 9.60 -15.48 -12.38
CA GLY A 44 10.88 -16.18 -12.47
C GLY A 44 12.05 -15.37 -11.93
N LEU A 45 11.82 -14.21 -11.32
CA LEU A 45 12.88 -13.49 -10.62
C LEU A 45 13.25 -14.26 -9.35
N GLY A 46 14.54 -14.59 -9.22
CA GLY A 46 15.05 -15.38 -8.10
C GLY A 46 15.16 -16.89 -8.37
N LYS A 47 14.85 -17.34 -9.60
CA LYS A 47 15.26 -18.67 -10.06
C LYS A 47 16.77 -18.66 -10.34
N THR A 48 17.47 -19.60 -9.72
CA THR A 48 18.90 -19.85 -9.94
C THR A 48 19.12 -20.39 -11.35
N ASN A 49 20.08 -19.80 -12.08
CA ASN A 49 20.50 -20.34 -13.38
C ASN A 49 21.55 -21.44 -13.17
N ASP A 50 21.40 -22.59 -13.84
CA ASP A 50 22.21 -23.80 -13.61
C ASP A 50 23.72 -23.62 -13.87
N SER A 51 24.14 -22.67 -14.71
CA SER A 51 25.56 -22.55 -15.10
C SER A 51 26.32 -21.37 -14.48
N PHE A 52 25.62 -20.38 -13.89
CA PHE A 52 26.24 -19.15 -13.35
C PHE A 52 25.46 -18.54 -12.15
N GLY A 53 24.62 -19.34 -11.48
CA GLY A 53 23.84 -18.90 -10.32
C GLY A 53 24.57 -19.09 -8.98
N GLY A 54 24.10 -18.42 -7.93
CA GLY A 54 24.56 -18.55 -6.55
C GLY A 54 24.10 -19.83 -5.84
N GLY A 55 23.51 -20.79 -6.57
CA GLY A 55 23.10 -22.10 -6.06
C GLY A 55 22.04 -22.02 -4.96
N ILE A 56 22.01 -23.03 -4.09
CA ILE A 56 21.02 -23.16 -3.00
C ILE A 56 20.99 -21.91 -2.11
N GLY A 57 22.13 -21.24 -1.89
CA GLY A 57 22.19 -20.01 -1.10
C GLY A 57 21.37 -18.87 -1.71
N GLU A 58 21.47 -18.66 -3.03
CA GLU A 58 20.67 -17.65 -3.72
C GLU A 58 19.18 -17.98 -3.67
N GLU A 59 18.82 -19.26 -3.84
CA GLU A 59 17.42 -19.71 -3.81
C GLU A 59 16.73 -19.38 -2.47
N GLN A 60 17.43 -19.58 -1.34
CA GLN A 60 16.89 -19.25 -0.02
C GLN A 60 16.73 -17.74 0.22
N PHE A 61 17.53 -16.91 -0.45
CA PHE A 61 17.47 -15.44 -0.33
C PHE A 61 16.57 -14.76 -1.38
N SER A 62 16.12 -15.52 -2.38
CA SER A 62 15.30 -15.01 -3.49
C SER A 62 14.00 -14.34 -3.02
N SER A 63 13.32 -14.94 -2.05
CA SER A 63 12.07 -14.43 -1.48
C SER A 63 12.25 -13.09 -0.78
N PHE A 64 13.28 -12.99 0.05
CA PHE A 64 13.63 -11.76 0.75
C PHE A 64 13.98 -10.63 -0.22
N LEU A 65 14.78 -10.93 -1.24
CA LEU A 65 15.17 -9.95 -2.24
C LEU A 65 13.97 -9.48 -3.07
N ASN A 66 13.07 -10.39 -3.44
CA ASN A 66 11.83 -10.06 -4.14
C ASN A 66 10.92 -9.17 -3.29
N GLN A 67 10.81 -9.44 -1.98
CA GLN A 67 10.06 -8.60 -1.06
C GLN A 67 10.63 -7.18 -0.98
N GLN A 68 11.95 -7.03 -0.83
CA GLN A 68 12.59 -5.71 -0.77
C GLN A 68 12.42 -4.94 -2.09
N ARG A 69 12.55 -5.62 -3.23
CA ARG A 69 12.28 -5.03 -4.55
C ARG A 69 10.84 -4.55 -4.66
N ALA A 70 9.89 -5.35 -4.23
CA ALA A 70 8.48 -4.99 -4.27
C ALA A 70 8.17 -3.77 -3.39
N ILE A 71 8.75 -3.69 -2.18
CA ILE A 71 8.63 -2.50 -1.31
C ILE A 71 9.21 -1.27 -2.03
N ALA A 72 10.42 -1.37 -2.56
CA ALA A 72 11.06 -0.26 -3.26
C ALA A 72 10.28 0.19 -4.52
N MET A 73 9.62 -0.74 -5.21
CA MET A 73 8.73 -0.41 -6.33
C MET A 73 7.53 0.41 -5.86
N VAL A 74 6.85 0.00 -4.79
CA VAL A 74 5.70 0.72 -4.22
C VAL A 74 6.09 2.10 -3.71
N GLU A 75 7.24 2.23 -3.04
CA GLU A 75 7.75 3.52 -2.57
C GLU A 75 8.03 4.51 -3.71
N LYS A 76 8.40 4.02 -4.89
CA LYS A 76 8.64 4.83 -6.09
C LYS A 76 7.40 5.07 -6.95
N GLY A 77 6.22 4.62 -6.50
CA GLY A 77 4.95 4.86 -7.19
C GLY A 77 4.15 3.58 -7.52
N GLY A 78 4.76 2.40 -7.38
CA GLY A 78 4.07 1.12 -7.55
C GLY A 78 3.48 0.91 -8.95
N ILE A 79 2.42 0.12 -9.01
CA ILE A 79 1.61 -0.11 -10.23
C ILE A 79 0.21 0.53 -10.11
N GLY A 80 -0.06 1.26 -9.03
CA GLY A 80 -1.32 1.94 -8.77
C GLY A 80 -2.37 1.09 -8.04
N LEU A 81 -2.03 -0.13 -7.62
CA LEU A 81 -2.98 -1.00 -6.91
C LEU A 81 -3.30 -0.44 -5.52
N ALA A 82 -2.32 0.14 -4.81
CA ALA A 82 -2.55 0.71 -3.49
C ALA A 82 -3.65 1.78 -3.48
N GLU A 83 -3.78 2.60 -4.54
CA GLU A 83 -4.85 3.59 -4.63
C GLU A 83 -6.24 2.94 -4.71
N SER A 84 -6.38 1.90 -5.53
CA SER A 84 -7.66 1.18 -5.68
C SER A 84 -8.06 0.44 -4.40
N ILE A 85 -7.10 -0.17 -3.71
CA ILE A 85 -7.31 -0.81 -2.41
C ILE A 85 -7.72 0.22 -1.37
N TYR A 86 -7.00 1.35 -1.31
CA TYR A 86 -7.27 2.41 -0.35
C TYR A 86 -8.69 2.96 -0.47
N LYS A 87 -9.13 3.28 -1.69
CA LYS A 87 -10.51 3.70 -1.97
C LYS A 87 -11.52 2.64 -1.49
N SER A 88 -11.27 1.37 -1.82
CA SER A 88 -12.13 0.25 -1.41
C SER A 88 -12.17 0.00 0.11
N LEU A 89 -11.14 0.43 0.86
CA LEU A 89 -11.09 0.33 2.32
C LEU A 89 -11.84 1.49 2.97
N ILE A 90 -11.69 2.72 2.45
CA ILE A 90 -12.45 3.88 2.91
C ILE A 90 -13.95 3.66 2.70
N ASP A 91 -14.35 3.15 1.53
CA ASP A 91 -15.76 2.90 1.21
C ASP A 91 -16.40 1.86 2.15
N ARG A 92 -15.60 1.02 2.82
CA ARG A 92 -16.07 0.01 3.78
C ARG A 92 -16.09 0.50 5.22
N GLU A 93 -15.29 1.52 5.55
CA GLU A 93 -15.30 2.16 6.89
C GLU A 93 -16.36 3.28 7.00
N ALA A 94 -16.86 3.78 5.86
CA ALA A 94 -17.92 4.79 5.77
C ALA A 94 -19.33 4.19 5.96
#